data_AF-A0A9E3TWJ8-F1
#
_entry.id   AF-A0A9E3TWJ8-F1
#
_cell.length_a   1.000
_cell.length_b   1.000
_cell.length_c   1.000
_cell.angle_alpha   90.00
_cell.angle_beta   90.00
_cell.angle_gamma   90.00
#
_symmetry.space_group_name_H-M   'P 1'
#
loop_
_entity.id
_entity.type
_entity.pdbx_description
1 polymer ?
#
loop_
_entity_poly.entity_id
_entity_poly.type
_entity_poly.pdbx_seq_one_letter_code
_entity_poly.pdbx_strand_id
1 'polypeptide(L)'
;MHGALQVMHRDFFDEEQARAIPSRSLEDVFKELARGYDVQLRWLAVNTEAMNVEHKPQTDFETSAVKALSSGEAEFESADNGLYQRAGAIRLASRCLKCHVPRRTSTADRTAALVISMRLKRP
;
A
#
# COMPACT_ATOMS: atom_id res chain seq x y z
N MET A 1 15.18 -6.84 17.55
CA MET A 1 14.33 -5.76 17.00
C MET A 1 14.85 -5.40 15.60
N HIS A 2 14.65 -6.22 14.57
CA HIS A 2 15.52 -6.17 13.37
C HIS A 2 14.81 -6.26 12.00
N GLY A 3 13.49 -6.03 11.92
CA GLY A 3 12.77 -6.10 10.65
C GLY A 3 12.62 -4.72 10.00
N ALA A 4 11.52 -4.04 10.32
CA ALA A 4 11.14 -2.78 9.68
C ALA A 4 12.16 -1.64 9.87
N LEU A 5 12.70 -1.47 11.09
CA LEU A 5 13.59 -0.35 11.41
C LEU A 5 14.93 -0.42 10.67
N GLN A 6 15.48 -1.63 10.49
CA GLN A 6 16.75 -1.84 9.81
C GLN A 6 16.64 -1.58 8.30
N VAL A 7 15.51 -2.00 7.70
CA VAL A 7 15.20 -1.73 6.29
C VAL A 7 15.02 -0.22 6.06
N MET A 8 14.29 0.47 6.95
CA MET A 8 14.13 1.93 6.87
C MET A 8 15.47 2.67 7.02
N HIS A 9 16.38 2.21 7.89
CA HIS A 9 17.70 2.81 8.04
C HIS A 9 18.55 2.70 6.76
N ARG A 10 18.57 1.51 6.13
CA ARG A 10 19.29 1.27 4.87
C ARG A 10 18.79 2.18 3.74
N ASP A 11 17.47 2.23 3.55
CA ASP A 11 16.92 2.82 2.32
C ASP A 11 16.73 4.35 2.38
N PHE A 12 16.64 4.94 3.58
CA PHE A 12 16.41 6.38 3.75
C PHE A 12 17.62 7.15 4.29
N PHE A 13 18.61 6.50 4.91
CA PHE A 13 19.70 7.19 5.63
C PHE A 13 21.11 6.81 5.17
N ASP A 14 21.26 5.97 4.14
CA ASP A 14 22.55 5.72 3.48
C ASP A 14 22.75 6.75 2.34
N GLU A 15 23.72 7.65 2.50
CA GLU A 15 23.95 8.81 1.62
C GLU A 15 24.32 8.40 0.17
N GLU A 16 24.87 7.20 -0.03
CA GLU A 16 25.17 6.67 -1.37
C GLU A 16 23.94 6.05 -2.06
N GLN A 17 22.91 5.65 -1.30
CA GLN A 17 21.72 4.92 -1.77
C GLN A 17 20.42 5.74 -1.75
N ALA A 18 20.50 7.06 -1.52
CA ALA A 18 19.37 8.00 -1.37
C ALA A 18 18.44 8.17 -2.61
N ARG A 19 18.40 7.19 -3.53
CA ARG A 19 17.53 7.11 -4.71
C ARG A 19 16.46 6.01 -4.60
N ALA A 20 16.32 5.32 -3.47
CA ALA A 20 15.33 4.26 -3.33
C ALA A 20 13.90 4.82 -3.44
N ILE A 21 13.06 4.18 -4.28
CA ILE A 21 11.63 4.51 -4.38
C ILE A 21 10.99 4.14 -3.04
N PRO A 22 10.35 5.07 -2.30
CA PRO A 22 9.87 4.82 -0.94
C PRO A 22 8.99 3.58 -0.77
N SER A 23 8.15 3.26 -1.77
CA SER A 23 7.30 2.08 -1.73
C SER A 23 8.08 0.77 -1.83
N ARG A 24 9.20 0.77 -2.56
CA ARG A 24 10.07 -0.40 -2.76
C ARG A 24 10.86 -0.71 -1.49
N SER A 25 11.24 0.33 -0.75
CA SER A 25 11.93 0.20 0.53
C SER A 25 11.12 -0.59 1.56
N LEU A 26 9.79 -0.59 1.45
CA LEU A 26 8.92 -1.33 2.36
C LEU A 26 8.63 -2.77 1.92
N GLU A 27 9.03 -3.19 0.73
CA GLU A 27 8.76 -4.55 0.23
C GLU A 27 9.44 -5.62 1.08
N ASP A 28 10.66 -5.36 1.57
CA ASP A 28 11.34 -6.29 2.48
C ASP A 28 10.62 -6.36 3.83
N VAL A 29 10.03 -5.25 4.31
CA VAL A 29 9.17 -5.25 5.51
C VAL A 29 7.93 -6.11 5.29
N PHE A 30 7.30 -6.02 4.11
CA PHE A 30 6.12 -6.80 3.77
C PHE A 30 6.43 -8.31 3.76
N LYS A 31 7.60 -8.70 3.22
CA LYS A 31 8.06 -10.09 3.22
C LYS A 31 8.27 -10.62 4.64
N GLU A 32 8.88 -9.83 5.52
CA GLU A 32 9.11 -10.24 6.90
C GLU A 32 7.81 -10.35 7.71
N LEU A 33 6.84 -9.45 7.47
CA LEU A 33 5.51 -9.56 8.08
C LEU A 33 4.74 -10.80 7.60
N ALA A 34 4.82 -11.13 6.32
CA ALA A 34 4.22 -12.34 5.76
C ALA A 34 4.86 -13.61 6.36
N ARG A 35 6.19 -13.66 6.44
CA ARG A 35 6.92 -14.83 6.97
C ARG A 35 6.76 -15.03 8.47
N GLY A 36 6.85 -13.95 9.25
CA GLY A 36 6.87 -14.02 10.71
C GLY A 36 5.49 -14.06 11.36
N TYR A 37 4.47 -13.50 10.70
CA TYR A 37 3.18 -13.21 11.33
C TYR A 37 1.97 -13.60 10.49
N ASP A 38 2.14 -14.18 9.30
CA ASP A 38 1.05 -14.48 8.34
C ASP A 38 0.19 -13.23 8.03
N VAL A 39 0.84 -12.06 8.01
CA VAL A 39 0.23 -10.79 7.63
C VAL A 39 0.72 -10.40 6.23
N GLN A 40 -0.19 -10.34 5.28
CA GLN A 40 0.11 -9.97 3.90
C GLN A 40 -0.19 -8.49 3.68
N LEU A 41 0.76 -7.77 3.12
CA LEU A 41 0.62 -6.35 2.78
C LEU A 41 0.81 -6.14 1.29
N ARG A 42 -0.04 -5.30 0.69
CA ARG A 42 0.01 -4.97 -0.74
C ARG A 42 -0.30 -3.50 -0.97
N TRP A 43 0.45 -2.89 -1.89
CA TRP A 43 0.08 -1.58 -2.42
C TRP A 43 -1.07 -1.72 -3.41
N LEU A 44 -1.99 -0.75 -3.40
CA LEU A 44 -3.16 -0.73 -4.28
C LEU A 44 -3.32 0.65 -4.91
N ALA A 45 -3.42 0.70 -6.24
CA ALA A 45 -3.77 1.90 -6.97
C ALA A 45 -5.30 2.10 -6.91
N VAL A 46 -5.75 3.30 -6.50
CA VAL A 46 -7.19 3.60 -6.34
C VAL A 46 -7.69 4.48 -7.48
N ASN A 47 -7.16 5.71 -7.61
CA ASN A 47 -7.60 6.66 -8.64
C ASN A 47 -6.43 7.25 -9.45
N THR A 48 -5.34 6.48 -9.57
CA THR A 48 -4.21 6.75 -10.46
C THR A 48 -3.89 5.52 -11.28
N GLU A 49 -3.11 5.69 -12.35
CA GLU A 49 -2.47 4.54 -12.99
C GLU A 49 -1.56 3.83 -11.98
N ALA A 50 -1.56 2.50 -12.03
CA ALA A 50 -0.72 1.69 -11.19
C ALA A 50 0.74 1.80 -11.66
N MET A 51 1.62 2.26 -10.77
CA MET A 51 3.06 2.39 -11.05
C MET A 51 3.74 1.03 -11.29
N ASN A 52 3.15 -0.04 -10.76
CA ASN A 52 3.52 -1.44 -10.99
C ASN A 52 2.22 -2.22 -11.28
N VAL A 53 2.27 -3.19 -12.20
CA VAL A 53 1.15 -4.08 -12.51
C VAL A 53 0.63 -4.82 -11.28
N GLU A 54 1.52 -5.12 -10.32
CA GLU A 54 1.18 -5.77 -9.06
C GLU A 54 0.30 -4.91 -8.16
N HIS A 55 0.23 -3.59 -8.37
CA HIS A 55 -0.60 -2.67 -7.56
C HIS A 55 -2.02 -2.52 -8.13
N LYS A 56 -2.35 -3.19 -9.23
CA LYS A 56 -3.74 -3.25 -9.70
C LYS A 56 -4.57 -4.14 -8.77
N PRO A 57 -5.87 -3.87 -8.61
CA PRO A 57 -6.76 -4.78 -7.90
C PRO A 57 -6.76 -6.16 -8.58
N GLN A 58 -6.62 -7.21 -7.78
CA GLN A 58 -6.54 -8.62 -8.20
C GLN A 58 -7.69 -9.45 -7.62
N THR A 59 -8.37 -8.95 -6.59
CA THR A 59 -9.44 -9.66 -5.89
C THR A 59 -10.75 -8.85 -5.87
N ASP A 60 -11.86 -9.51 -5.55
CA ASP A 60 -13.16 -8.85 -5.38
C ASP A 60 -13.14 -7.86 -4.19
N PHE A 61 -12.42 -8.20 -3.12
CA PHE A 61 -12.17 -7.29 -2.01
C PHE A 61 -11.45 -6.03 -2.49
N GLU A 62 -10.31 -6.16 -3.18
CA GLU A 62 -9.54 -5.01 -3.67
C GLU A 62 -10.34 -4.18 -4.67
N THR A 63 -11.15 -4.81 -5.52
CA THR A 63 -12.04 -4.10 -6.46
C THR A 63 -13.10 -3.28 -5.72
N SER A 64 -13.68 -3.83 -4.65
CA SER A 64 -14.66 -3.15 -3.80
C SER A 64 -14.01 -2.01 -3.00
N ALA A 65 -12.81 -2.26 -2.46
CA ALA A 65 -12.01 -1.27 -1.77
C ALA A 65 -11.67 -0.10 -2.69
N VAL A 66 -11.25 -0.32 -3.94
CA VAL A 66 -10.99 0.77 -4.89
C VAL A 66 -12.23 1.66 -5.06
N LYS A 67 -13.43 1.08 -5.17
CA LYS A 67 -14.68 1.85 -5.29
C LYS A 67 -14.92 2.72 -4.06
N ALA A 68 -14.86 2.14 -2.86
CA ALA A 68 -15.07 2.84 -1.59
C ALA A 68 -14.03 3.95 -1.37
N LEU A 69 -12.74 3.64 -1.52
CA LEU A 69 -11.68 4.63 -1.31
C LEU A 69 -11.68 5.72 -2.39
N SER A 70 -12.16 5.43 -3.61
CA SER A 70 -12.32 6.43 -4.66
C SER A 70 -13.47 7.42 -4.40
N SER A 71 -14.49 7.03 -3.62
CA SER A 71 -15.59 7.91 -3.21
C SER A 71 -15.21 8.83 -2.04
N GLY A 72 -14.02 8.64 -1.46
CA GLY A 72 -13.49 9.47 -0.38
C GLY A 72 -13.51 8.80 1.00
N GLU A 73 -13.89 7.52 1.09
CA GLU A 73 -13.80 6.77 2.33
C GLU A 73 -12.34 6.59 2.78
N ALA A 74 -12.11 6.66 4.10
CA ALA A 74 -10.77 6.55 4.67
C ALA A 74 -10.26 5.10 4.68
N GLU A 75 -11.16 4.14 4.79
CA GLU A 75 -10.84 2.71 4.85
C GLU A 75 -12.00 1.86 4.34
N PHE A 76 -11.69 0.64 3.94
CA PHE A 76 -12.67 -0.39 3.59
C PHE A 76 -12.22 -1.72 4.20
N GLU A 77 -13.11 -2.41 4.89
CA GLU A 77 -12.78 -3.61 5.66
C GLU A 77 -13.76 -4.75 5.41
N SER A 78 -13.26 -5.98 5.53
CA SER A 78 -14.07 -7.19 5.58
C SER A 78 -13.46 -8.20 6.54
N ALA A 79 -14.33 -8.98 7.17
CA ALA A 79 -13.96 -10.16 7.95
C ALA A 79 -14.87 -11.30 7.53
N ASP A 80 -14.38 -12.21 6.71
CA ASP A 80 -15.16 -13.33 6.20
C ASP A 80 -14.31 -14.60 6.13
N ASN A 81 -14.92 -15.76 6.39
CA ASN A 81 -14.30 -17.08 6.28
C ASN A 81 -12.95 -17.23 7.01
N GLY A 82 -12.76 -16.53 8.13
CA GLY A 82 -11.52 -16.55 8.90
C GLY A 82 -10.38 -15.73 8.28
N LEU A 83 -10.68 -14.88 7.30
CA LEU A 83 -9.76 -13.90 6.72
C LEU A 83 -10.26 -12.50 7.04
N TYR A 84 -9.41 -11.69 7.66
CA TYR A 84 -9.62 -10.26 7.78
C TYR A 84 -8.83 -9.53 6.70
N GLN A 85 -9.47 -8.56 6.06
CA GLN A 85 -8.84 -7.68 5.09
C GLN A 85 -9.23 -6.24 5.35
N ARG A 86 -8.25 -5.35 5.25
CA ARG A 86 -8.42 -3.90 5.40
C ARG A 86 -7.65 -3.17 4.32
N ALA A 87 -8.29 -2.24 3.65
CA ALA A 87 -7.66 -1.30 2.73
C ALA A 87 -7.74 0.10 3.32
N GLY A 88 -6.59 0.67 3.71
CA GLY A 88 -6.52 2.04 4.22
C GLY A 88 -6.08 3.03 3.14
N ALA A 89 -6.76 4.16 3.02
CA ALA A 89 -6.43 5.21 2.06
C ALA A 89 -5.08 5.88 2.38
N ILE A 90 -4.29 6.11 1.34
CA ILE A 90 -3.05 6.88 1.36
C ILE A 90 -3.27 8.10 0.47
N ARG A 91 -3.24 9.28 1.10
CA ARG A 91 -3.35 10.55 0.39
C ARG A 91 -2.07 10.84 -0.39
N LEU A 92 -2.19 10.94 -1.70
CA LEU A 92 -1.15 11.39 -2.60
C LEU A 92 -1.28 12.90 -2.82
N ALA A 93 -0.55 13.67 -2.01
CA ALA A 93 -0.50 15.13 -2.13
C ALA A 93 0.37 15.59 -3.31
N SER A 94 0.37 16.89 -3.62
CA SER A 94 1.04 17.52 -4.77
C SER A 94 2.45 16.99 -5.12
N ARG A 95 3.31 16.72 -4.13
CA ARG A 95 4.66 16.15 -4.37
C ARG A 95 4.61 14.73 -4.95
N CYS A 96 3.69 13.89 -4.48
CA CYS A 96 3.48 12.52 -4.95
C CYS A 96 2.95 12.51 -6.40
N LEU A 97 2.15 13.52 -6.77
CA LEU A 97 1.56 13.63 -8.11
C LEU A 97 2.61 13.85 -9.22
N LYS A 98 3.85 14.23 -8.88
CA LYS A 98 4.94 14.33 -9.87
C LYS A 98 5.23 13.00 -10.56
N CYS A 99 5.14 11.90 -9.82
CA CYS A 99 5.44 10.56 -10.32
C CYS A 99 4.16 9.76 -10.59
N HIS A 100 3.15 9.89 -9.72
CA HIS A 100 1.91 9.09 -9.84
C HIS A 100 0.94 9.59 -10.91
N VAL A 101 1.09 10.85 -11.36
CA VAL A 101 0.24 11.46 -12.39
C VAL A 101 1.10 12.35 -13.30
N PRO A 102 1.98 11.78 -14.13
CA PRO A 102 3.02 12.54 -14.86
C PRO A 102 2.44 13.56 -15.85
N ARG A 103 1.22 13.32 -16.35
CA ARG A 103 0.48 14.22 -17.26
C ARG A 103 -0.70 14.89 -16.58
N ARG A 104 -0.57 15.24 -15.29
CA ARG A 104 -1.68 15.86 -14.54
C ARG A 104 -2.10 17.21 -15.14
N THR A 105 -3.40 17.42 -15.21
CA THR A 105 -4.04 18.71 -15.55
C THR A 105 -4.54 19.45 -14.30
N SER A 106 -4.39 18.85 -13.12
CA SER A 106 -4.87 19.36 -11.83
C SER A 106 -3.92 18.97 -10.70
N THR A 107 -3.94 19.75 -9.62
CA THR A 107 -3.22 19.48 -8.36
C THR A 107 -4.12 18.88 -7.28
N ALA A 108 -5.37 18.54 -7.60
CA ALA A 108 -6.24 17.83 -6.69
C ALA A 108 -5.56 16.53 -6.24
N ASP A 109 -5.72 16.18 -4.97
CA ASP A 109 -5.10 15.00 -4.40
C ASP A 109 -5.59 13.73 -5.09
N ARG A 110 -4.78 12.68 -4.95
CA ARG A 110 -5.13 11.32 -5.38
C ARG A 110 -5.05 10.37 -4.20
N THR A 111 -5.53 9.16 -4.43
CA THR A 111 -5.63 8.10 -3.45
C THR A 111 -4.86 6.90 -3.98
N ALA A 112 -3.98 6.38 -3.15
CA ALA A 112 -3.51 5.01 -3.20
C ALA A 112 -4.03 4.30 -1.94
N ALA A 113 -3.72 3.02 -1.77
CA ALA A 113 -4.08 2.31 -0.55
C ALA A 113 -3.01 1.29 -0.15
N LEU A 114 -3.00 0.97 1.14
CA LEU A 114 -2.33 -0.20 1.69
C LEU A 114 -3.39 -1.22 2.08
N VAL A 115 -3.31 -2.39 1.47
CA VAL A 115 -4.14 -3.54 1.83
C VAL A 115 -3.37 -4.40 2.83
N ILE A 116 -4.01 -4.72 3.94
CA ILE A 116 -3.53 -5.63 4.99
C ILE A 116 -4.49 -6.80 5.03
N SER A 117 -3.97 -8.02 4.89
CA SER A 117 -4.74 -9.26 5.05
C SER A 117 -4.12 -10.14 6.12
N MET A 118 -4.94 -10.70 7.01
CA MET A 118 -4.48 -11.60 8.06
C MET A 118 -5.51 -12.69 8.35
N ARG A 119 -5.03 -13.90 8.66
CA ARG A 119 -5.92 -14.98 9.12
C ARG A 119 -6.37 -14.72 10.56
N LEU A 120 -7.67 -14.79 10.78
CA LEU A 120 -8.25 -14.75 12.11
C LEU A 120 -8.11 -16.15 12.73
N LYS A 121 -7.48 -16.24 13.91
CA LYS A 121 -7.54 -17.48 14.70
C LYS A 121 -9.00 -17.71 15.08
N ARG A 122 -9.50 -18.94 14.87
CA ARG A 122 -10.79 -19.33 15.43
C ARG A 122 -10.71 -19.19 16.96
N PRO A 123 -11.74 -18.62 17.61
CA PRO A 123 -11.81 -18.59 19.07
C PRO A 123 -11.81 -20.00 19.66
#